data_AF-W2S362-F1
#
_entry.id   AF-W2S362-F1
#
_cell.length_a   1.000
_cell.length_b   1.000
_cell.length_c   1.000
_cell.angle_alpha   90.00
_cell.angle_beta   90.00
_cell.angle_gamma   90.00
#
_symmetry.space_group_name_H-M   'P 1'
#
loop_
_entity.id
_entity.type
_entity.pdbx_description
1 polymer ?
#
loop_
_entity_poly.entity_id
_entity_poly.type
_entity_poly.pdbx_seq_one_letter_code
_entity_poly.pdbx_strand_id
1 'polypeptide(L)'
;MVGDRIKFFRHTGAVQRLLALKYSDIYPRGFLEELALSIRLFFPVEGVRTRRRTRRIEQKHEVDLEVGLRDELLERRLENYPYFGDKLRVIWRNYDRSEPRRLKQWWFDRRRKYQWVGLVVAIVSFVVTAIFTIISAVTGIVDVWQESRL
;
A
#
# COMPACT_ATOMS: atom_id res chain seq x y z
N MET A 1 3.17 27.50 18.33
CA MET A 1 2.25 27.16 17.23
C MET A 1 1.68 25.78 17.51
N VAL A 2 0.49 25.73 18.11
CA VAL A 2 -0.21 24.48 18.42
C VAL A 2 -0.67 23.90 17.08
N GLY A 3 -0.01 22.85 16.62
CA GLY A 3 -0.44 22.13 15.43
C GLY A 3 -1.84 21.59 15.68
N ASP A 4 -2.81 22.11 14.93
CA ASP A 4 -4.20 21.71 15.04
C ASP A 4 -4.29 20.23 14.71
N ARG A 5 -4.46 19.41 15.75
CA ARG A 5 -4.62 17.96 15.60
C ARG A 5 -6.03 17.73 15.12
N ILE A 6 -6.19 17.54 13.81
CA ILE A 6 -7.46 17.11 13.20
C ILE A 6 -7.86 15.80 13.86
N LYS A 7 -8.85 15.86 14.75
CA LYS A 7 -9.45 14.70 15.39
C LYS A 7 -10.57 14.22 14.47
N PHE A 8 -10.37 13.09 13.81
CA PHE A 8 -11.42 12.44 13.03
C PHE A 8 -12.42 11.83 14.02
N PHE A 9 -13.65 12.34 14.09
CA PHE A 9 -14.68 11.87 15.01
C PHE A 9 -15.66 10.95 14.27
N ARG A 10 -15.98 9.75 14.80
CA ARG A 10 -17.21 8.92 14.59
C ARG A 10 -18.01 9.05 13.26
N HIS A 11 -17.40 9.35 12.11
CA HIS A 11 -18.15 9.68 10.89
C HIS A 11 -18.82 8.45 10.28
N THR A 12 -18.21 7.27 10.39
CA THR A 12 -18.76 6.00 9.87
C THR A 12 -20.03 5.58 10.60
N GLY A 13 -20.03 5.65 11.94
CA GLY A 13 -21.21 5.35 12.75
C GLY A 13 -22.34 6.36 12.55
N ALA A 14 -22.03 7.64 12.34
CA ALA A 14 -23.03 8.66 12.02
C ALA A 14 -23.66 8.42 10.64
N VAL A 15 -22.86 8.08 9.61
CA VAL A 15 -23.37 7.75 8.27
C VAL A 15 -24.19 6.46 8.29
N GLN A 16 -23.75 5.43 9.02
CA GLN A 16 -24.54 4.20 9.20
C GLN A 16 -25.87 4.45 9.94
N ARG A 17 -25.86 5.31 10.96
CA ARG A 17 -27.10 5.73 11.64
C ARG A 17 -28.01 6.53 10.71
N LEU A 18 -27.47 7.42 9.88
CA LEU A 18 -28.25 8.16 8.89
C LEU A 18 -28.87 7.25 7.82
N LEU A 19 -28.11 6.24 7.37
CA LEU A 19 -28.61 5.18 6.49
C LEU A 19 -29.72 4.36 7.19
N ALA A 20 -29.54 4.00 8.45
CA ALA A 20 -30.51 3.24 9.23
C ALA A 20 -31.79 4.04 9.57
N LEU A 21 -31.66 5.37 9.74
CA LEU A 21 -32.76 6.26 10.10
C LEU A 21 -33.61 6.72 8.89
N LYS A 22 -33.36 6.19 7.67
CA LYS A 22 -34.07 6.59 6.44
C LYS A 22 -34.13 8.10 6.21
N TYR A 23 -33.08 8.84 6.59
CA TYR A 23 -32.87 10.23 6.11
C TYR A 23 -32.47 10.27 4.62
N SER A 24 -32.74 9.19 3.87
CA SER A 24 -32.40 8.99 2.47
C SER A 24 -33.06 10.01 1.54
N ASP A 25 -34.17 10.62 1.94
CA ASP A 25 -34.94 11.50 1.06
C ASP A 25 -34.35 12.92 0.97
N ILE A 26 -33.49 13.31 1.91
CA ILE A 26 -32.78 14.59 1.89
C ILE A 26 -31.55 14.53 0.98
N TYR A 27 -31.06 13.34 0.69
CA TYR A 27 -29.87 13.13 -0.14
C TYR A 27 -30.22 12.43 -1.45
N PRO A 28 -29.47 12.69 -2.53
CA PRO A 28 -29.60 11.91 -3.75
C PRO A 28 -29.45 10.41 -3.48
N ARG A 29 -30.26 9.57 -4.14
CA ARG A 29 -30.17 8.11 -4.00
C ARG A 29 -28.74 7.63 -4.26
N GLY A 30 -28.24 6.74 -3.41
CA GLY A 30 -26.87 6.20 -3.49
C GLY A 30 -25.76 7.11 -2.94
N PHE A 31 -26.04 8.37 -2.59
CA PHE A 31 -25.01 9.29 -2.10
C PHE A 31 -24.42 8.85 -0.76
N LEU A 32 -25.28 8.48 0.20
CA LEU A 32 -24.83 8.06 1.53
C LEU A 32 -24.09 6.71 1.51
N GLU A 33 -24.49 5.82 0.60
CA GLU A 33 -23.84 4.54 0.35
C GLU A 33 -22.42 4.77 -0.20
N GLU A 34 -22.29 5.63 -1.21
CA GLU A 34 -20.98 5.98 -1.75
C GLU A 34 -20.11 6.74 -0.75
N LEU A 35 -20.70 7.63 0.06
CA LEU A 35 -19.98 8.34 1.10
C LEU A 35 -19.37 7.34 2.11
N ALA A 36 -20.15 6.34 2.53
CA ALA A 36 -19.66 5.29 3.41
C ALA A 36 -18.53 4.48 2.76
N LEU A 37 -18.67 4.10 1.48
CA LEU A 37 -17.63 3.40 0.72
C LEU A 37 -16.36 4.25 0.53
N SER A 38 -16.51 5.54 0.31
CA SER A 38 -15.40 6.48 0.10
C SER A 38 -14.61 6.67 1.38
N ILE A 39 -15.29 6.87 2.51
CA ILE A 39 -14.65 6.97 3.83
C ILE A 39 -13.87 5.67 4.13
N ARG A 40 -14.45 4.51 3.84
CA ARG A 40 -13.75 3.23 3.99
C ARG A 40 -12.51 3.10 3.10
N LEU A 41 -12.58 3.60 1.85
CA LEU A 41 -11.46 3.60 0.92
C LEU A 41 -10.27 4.43 1.44
N PHE A 42 -10.53 5.57 2.09
CA PHE A 42 -9.49 6.42 2.65
C PHE A 42 -8.88 5.89 3.95
N PHE A 43 -9.64 5.10 4.71
CA PHE A 43 -9.21 4.54 6.00
C PHE A 43 -9.25 3.01 6.01
N PRO A 44 -8.42 2.33 5.19
CA PRO A 44 -8.38 0.89 5.15
C PRO A 44 -7.79 0.35 6.46
N VAL A 45 -8.49 -0.56 7.14
CA VAL A 45 -7.94 -1.28 8.30
C VAL A 45 -7.31 -2.57 7.82
N GLU A 46 -6.20 -2.42 7.11
CA GLU A 46 -5.38 -3.57 6.76
C GLU A 46 -4.40 -3.86 7.91
N GLY A 47 -4.58 -5.02 8.55
CA GLY A 47 -3.55 -5.72 9.33
C GLY A 47 -3.74 -5.75 10.85
N VAL A 48 -3.49 -6.93 11.45
CA VAL A 48 -3.55 -7.22 12.90
C VAL A 48 -2.66 -6.26 13.73
N ARG A 49 -1.50 -5.86 13.18
CA ARG A 49 -0.59 -4.88 13.80
C ARG A 49 -1.17 -3.47 13.83
N THR A 50 -1.86 -3.09 12.75
CA THR A 50 -2.55 -1.80 12.65
C THR A 50 -3.69 -1.75 13.65
N ARG A 51 -4.47 -2.82 13.76
CA ARG A 51 -5.60 -2.95 14.69
C ARG A 51 -5.23 -2.69 16.16
N ARG A 52 -4.10 -3.24 16.65
CA ARG A 52 -3.61 -2.96 18.01
C ARG A 52 -3.26 -1.49 18.23
N ARG A 53 -2.70 -0.82 17.22
CA ARG A 53 -2.33 0.59 17.28
C ARG A 53 -3.56 1.48 17.17
N THR A 54 -4.50 1.12 16.29
CA THR A 54 -5.82 1.74 16.14
C THR A 54 -6.56 1.70 17.46
N ARG A 55 -6.71 0.53 18.10
CA ARG A 55 -7.39 0.39 19.38
C ARG A 55 -6.79 1.24 20.52
N ARG A 56 -5.46 1.41 20.55
CA ARG A 56 -4.80 2.31 21.50
C ARG A 56 -5.13 3.79 21.24
N ILE A 57 -5.30 4.17 19.98
CA ILE A 57 -5.70 5.52 19.57
C ILE A 57 -7.17 5.76 19.89
N GLU A 58 -8.03 4.76 19.64
CA GLU A 58 -9.45 4.80 20.02
C GLU A 58 -9.62 5.03 21.53
N GLN A 59 -8.92 4.25 22.35
CA GLN A 59 -8.98 4.38 23.82
C GLN A 59 -8.48 5.75 24.31
N LYS A 60 -7.48 6.33 23.62
CA LYS A 60 -6.90 7.62 24.01
C LYS A 60 -7.73 8.82 23.55
N HIS A 61 -8.50 8.67 22.49
CA HIS A 61 -9.16 9.78 21.81
C HIS A 61 -10.69 9.62 21.71
N GLU A 62 -11.26 8.56 22.28
CA GLU A 62 -12.70 8.21 22.21
C GLU A 62 -13.24 8.16 20.78
N VAL A 63 -12.36 7.88 19.81
CA VAL A 63 -12.73 7.76 18.40
C VAL A 63 -13.11 6.31 18.15
N ASP A 64 -14.23 6.10 17.46
CA ASP A 64 -14.64 4.79 16.96
C ASP A 64 -14.12 4.63 15.53
N LEU A 65 -12.92 4.06 15.41
CA LEU A 65 -12.27 3.74 14.15
C LEU A 65 -12.75 2.36 13.66
N GLU A 66 -13.27 1.51 14.55
CA GLU A 66 -13.63 0.11 14.29
C GLU A 66 -15.06 -0.10 13.71
N VAL A 67 -16.03 0.79 13.92
CA VAL A 67 -17.44 0.59 13.46
C VAL A 67 -17.61 0.57 11.92
N GLY A 68 -16.61 1.00 11.16
CA GLY A 68 -16.65 0.95 9.70
C GLY A 68 -16.32 -0.42 9.07
N LEU A 69 -15.84 -1.40 9.84
CA LEU A 69 -14.95 -2.44 9.29
C LEU A 69 -15.53 -3.84 9.38
N ARG A 70 -16.29 -4.20 8.34
CA ARG A 70 -16.36 -5.60 7.93
C ARG A 70 -15.33 -5.84 6.84
N ASP A 71 -14.68 -6.99 6.92
CA ASP A 71 -13.60 -7.56 6.09
C ASP A 71 -13.94 -7.71 4.59
N GLU A 72 -14.91 -6.97 4.07
CA GLU A 72 -15.19 -7.00 2.64
C GLU A 72 -14.08 -6.26 1.92
N LEU A 73 -13.30 -7.03 1.17
CA LEU A 73 -12.36 -6.54 0.18
C LEU A 73 -13.06 -5.48 -0.68
N LEU A 74 -12.85 -4.21 -0.36
CA LEU A 74 -13.44 -3.11 -1.10
C LEU A 74 -12.93 -3.21 -2.53
N GLU A 75 -13.84 -3.54 -3.45
CA GLU A 75 -13.54 -3.51 -4.86
C GLU A 75 -13.21 -2.06 -5.23
N ARG A 76 -11.92 -1.80 -5.50
CA ARG A 76 -11.40 -0.47 -5.88
C ARG A 76 -11.76 -0.09 -7.32
N ARG A 77 -12.96 -0.47 -7.79
CA ARG A 77 -13.47 -0.08 -9.10
C ARG A 77 -14.06 1.31 -8.98
N LEU A 78 -13.51 2.27 -9.73
CA LEU A 78 -14.01 3.65 -9.74
C LEU A 78 -15.45 3.76 -10.25
N GLU A 79 -15.93 2.75 -10.98
CA GLU A 79 -17.31 2.62 -11.48
C GLU A 79 -18.35 2.61 -10.36
N ASN A 80 -17.97 2.17 -9.14
CA ASN A 80 -18.85 2.12 -7.98
C ASN A 80 -19.02 3.48 -7.27
N TYR A 81 -18.40 4.55 -7.81
CA TYR A 81 -18.32 5.88 -7.18
C TYR A 81 -18.88 6.99 -8.09
N PRO A 82 -20.20 7.07 -8.30
CA PRO A 82 -20.81 8.07 -9.19
C PRO A 82 -20.63 9.54 -8.75
N TYR A 83 -20.53 9.84 -7.46
CA TYR A 83 -20.46 11.20 -6.90
C TYR A 83 -19.01 11.68 -6.65
N PHE A 84 -18.13 10.79 -6.21
CA PHE A 84 -16.74 11.07 -5.83
C PHE A 84 -15.71 10.44 -6.76
N GLY A 85 -16.13 9.62 -7.73
CA GLY A 85 -15.24 8.89 -8.65
C GLY A 85 -14.22 9.77 -9.37
N ASP A 86 -14.62 10.96 -9.84
CA ASP A 86 -13.69 11.88 -10.50
C ASP A 86 -12.61 12.41 -9.56
N LYS A 87 -12.98 12.73 -8.31
CA LYS A 87 -12.04 13.17 -7.28
C LYS A 87 -11.09 12.03 -6.86
N LEU A 88 -11.66 10.83 -6.69
CA LEU A 88 -10.90 9.61 -6.43
C LEU A 88 -9.93 9.30 -7.57
N ARG A 89 -10.30 9.55 -8.83
CA ARG A 89 -9.43 9.40 -10.01
C ARG A 89 -8.23 10.34 -9.96
N VAL A 90 -8.43 11.59 -9.54
CA VAL A 90 -7.33 12.56 -9.38
C VAL A 90 -6.36 12.11 -8.29
N ILE A 91 -6.89 11.69 -7.14
CA ILE A 91 -6.08 11.19 -6.02
C ILE A 91 -5.31 9.93 -6.45
N TRP A 92 -5.98 9.01 -7.11
CA TRP A 92 -5.37 7.78 -7.62
C TRP A 92 -4.25 8.08 -8.63
N ARG A 93 -4.48 9.01 -9.57
CA ARG A 93 -3.46 9.43 -10.55
C ARG A 93 -2.26 10.08 -9.88
N ASN A 94 -2.47 10.94 -8.89
CA ASN A 94 -1.38 11.56 -8.14
C ASN A 94 -0.63 10.53 -7.30
N TYR A 95 -1.36 9.56 -6.74
CA TYR A 95 -0.77 8.44 -6.02
C TYR A 95 0.13 7.61 -6.95
N ASP A 96 -0.36 7.25 -8.13
CA ASP A 96 0.38 6.39 -9.08
C ASP A 96 1.61 7.08 -9.68
N ARG A 97 1.55 8.41 -9.85
CA ARG A 97 2.69 9.23 -10.27
C ARG A 97 3.75 9.46 -9.20
N SER A 98 3.44 9.20 -7.93
CA SER A 98 4.39 9.41 -6.85
C SER A 98 5.38 8.25 -6.75
N GLU A 99 6.55 8.39 -7.36
CA GLU A 99 7.62 7.42 -7.22
C GLU A 99 8.30 7.56 -5.84
N PRO A 100 8.72 6.44 -5.21
CA PRO A 100 9.41 6.51 -3.94
C PRO A 100 10.75 7.23 -4.10
N ARG A 101 10.96 8.30 -3.33
CA ARG A 101 12.16 9.16 -3.44
C ARG A 101 13.44 8.53 -2.88
N ARG A 102 13.34 7.43 -2.13
CA ARG A 102 14.47 6.81 -1.42
C ARG A 102 14.51 5.30 -1.66
N LEU A 103 15.71 4.74 -1.83
CA LEU A 103 15.93 3.29 -1.98
C LEU A 103 15.35 2.47 -0.81
N LYS A 104 15.42 3.00 0.42
CA LYS A 104 14.78 2.37 1.59
C LYS A 104 13.25 2.34 1.47
N GLN A 105 12.64 3.38 0.88
CA GLN A 105 11.18 3.40 0.65
C GLN A 105 10.79 2.41 -0.44
N TRP A 106 11.61 2.29 -1.49
CA TRP A 106 11.45 1.25 -2.52
C TRP A 106 11.48 -0.16 -1.94
N TRP A 107 12.35 -0.44 -0.97
CA TRP A 107 12.43 -1.77 -0.33
C TRP A 107 11.16 -2.16 0.45
N PHE A 108 10.52 -1.20 1.11
CA PHE A 108 9.26 -1.43 1.82
C PHE A 108 8.02 -1.29 0.93
N ASP A 109 8.18 -0.82 -0.30
CA ASP A 109 7.07 -0.64 -1.23
C ASP A 109 6.64 -1.98 -1.86
N ARG A 110 5.47 -2.45 -1.46
CA ARG A 110 4.89 -3.71 -1.91
C ARG A 110 4.18 -3.61 -3.27
N ARG A 111 4.13 -2.44 -3.90
CA ARG A 111 3.32 -2.20 -5.12
C ARG A 111 3.91 -2.79 -6.39
N ARG A 112 5.24 -2.99 -6.45
CA ARG A 112 5.94 -3.50 -7.64
C ARG A 112 6.87 -4.68 -7.34
N LYS A 113 6.41 -5.65 -6.53
CA LYS A 113 7.23 -6.80 -6.11
C LYS A 113 7.85 -7.55 -7.28
N TYR A 114 7.10 -7.79 -8.36
CA TYR A 114 7.56 -8.59 -9.50
C TYR A 114 8.72 -7.95 -10.27
N GLN A 115 8.70 -6.64 -10.47
CA GLN A 115 9.76 -5.92 -11.18
C GLN A 115 11.08 -5.90 -10.40
N TRP A 116 11.02 -5.84 -9.06
CA TRP A 116 12.20 -5.78 -8.21
C TRP A 116 12.91 -7.13 -8.10
N VAL A 117 12.16 -8.23 -8.10
CA VAL A 117 12.75 -9.59 -8.11
C VAL A 117 13.59 -9.79 -9.37
N GLY A 118 13.09 -9.37 -10.54
CA GLY A 118 13.84 -9.45 -11.80
C GLY A 118 15.18 -8.69 -11.74
N LEU A 119 15.17 -7.47 -11.21
CA LEU A 119 16.39 -6.67 -11.03
C LEU A 119 17.40 -7.36 -10.11
N VAL A 120 16.94 -7.89 -8.97
CA VAL A 120 17.81 -8.61 -8.02
C VAL A 120 18.40 -9.85 -8.67
N VAL A 121 17.59 -10.63 -9.37
CA VAL A 121 18.05 -11.84 -10.05
C VAL A 121 19.12 -11.50 -11.09
N ALA A 122 18.93 -10.43 -11.88
CA ALA A 122 19.91 -10.00 -12.87
C ALA A 122 21.24 -9.54 -12.24
N ILE A 123 21.19 -8.79 -11.14
CA ILE A 123 22.40 -8.35 -10.42
C ILE A 123 23.13 -9.56 -9.82
N VAL A 124 22.39 -10.46 -9.15
CA VAL A 124 22.97 -11.64 -8.52
C VAL A 124 23.59 -12.57 -9.57
N SER A 125 22.88 -12.83 -10.68
CA SER A 125 23.42 -13.67 -11.75
C SER A 125 24.67 -13.07 -12.38
N PHE A 126 24.70 -11.75 -12.59
CA PHE A 126 25.88 -11.04 -13.10
C PHE A 126 27.08 -11.18 -12.15
N VAL A 127 26.89 -10.98 -10.85
CA VAL A 127 27.96 -11.10 -9.85
C VAL A 127 28.48 -12.54 -9.77
N VAL A 128 27.59 -13.52 -9.71
CA VAL A 128 27.97 -14.94 -9.70
C VAL A 128 28.77 -15.30 -10.95
N THR A 129 28.31 -14.86 -12.12
CA THR A 129 29.00 -15.10 -13.40
C THR A 129 30.39 -14.47 -13.42
N ALA A 130 30.53 -13.24 -12.93
CA ALA A 130 31.82 -12.55 -12.85
C ALA A 130 32.81 -13.33 -11.97
N ILE A 131 32.35 -13.85 -10.82
CA ILE A 131 33.19 -14.66 -9.92
C ILE A 131 33.62 -15.96 -10.60
N PHE A 132 32.70 -16.69 -11.21
CA PHE A 132 33.03 -17.92 -11.94
C PHE A 132 34.04 -17.65 -13.05
N THR A 133 33.87 -16.55 -13.79
CA THR A 133 34.80 -16.16 -14.86
C THR A 133 36.21 -15.93 -14.33
N ILE A 134 36.33 -15.23 -13.18
CA ILE A 134 37.64 -14.98 -12.55
C ILE A 134 38.29 -16.29 -12.08
N ILE A 135 37.53 -17.16 -11.41
CA ILE A 135 38.05 -18.45 -10.92
C ILE A 135 38.54 -19.29 -12.09
N SER A 136 37.73 -19.43 -13.15
CA SER A 136 38.08 -20.22 -14.33
C SER A 136 39.30 -19.66 -15.08
N ALA A 137 39.46 -18.33 -15.12
CA ALA A 137 40.65 -17.72 -15.71
C ALA A 137 41.93 -18.04 -14.90
N VAL A 138 41.84 -18.00 -13.57
CA VAL A 138 42.97 -18.34 -12.69
C VAL A 138 43.34 -19.81 -12.79
N THR A 139 42.36 -20.72 -12.72
CA THR A 139 42.62 -22.17 -12.83
C THR A 139 43.24 -22.52 -14.17
N GLY A 140 42.75 -21.93 -15.27
CA GLY A 140 43.33 -22.18 -16.60
C GLY A 140 44.81 -21.77 -16.71
N ILE A 141 45.21 -20.66 -16.08
CA ILE A 141 46.61 -20.23 -16.07
C ILE A 141 47.48 -21.20 -15.25
N VAL A 142 46.97 -21.65 -14.10
CA VAL A 142 47.68 -22.60 -13.22
C VAL A 142 47.87 -23.95 -13.90
N ASP A 143 46.84 -24.47 -14.57
CA ASP A 143 46.89 -25.75 -15.28
C ASP A 143 47.94 -25.73 -16.40
N VAL A 144 48.00 -24.65 -17.20
CA VAL A 144 49.02 -24.49 -18.25
C VAL A 144 50.43 -24.42 -17.66
N TRP A 145 50.59 -23.72 -16.53
CA TRP A 145 51.88 -23.66 -15.83
C TRP A 145 52.33 -25.02 -15.31
N GLN A 146 51.42 -25.84 -14.81
CA GLN A 146 51.73 -27.18 -14.33
C GLN A 146 52.09 -28.12 -15.48
N GLU A 147 51.31 -28.09 -16.57
CA GLU A 147 51.56 -28.94 -17.76
C GLU A 147 52.90 -28.59 -18.42
N SER A 148 53.26 -27.31 -18.53
CA SER A 148 54.54 -26.88 -19.11
C SER A 148 55.78 -27.26 -18.29
N ARG A 149 55.60 -27.75 -17.05
CA ARG A 149 56.68 -28.07 -16.11
C ARG A 149 56.91 -29.58 -15.97
N LEU A 150 56.06 -30.41 -16.54
CA LEU A 150 56.20 -31.86 -16.66
C LEU A 150 56.85 -32.23 -18.00
#